data_AF-A0A7L2LNJ5-F1
#
_entry.id   AF-A0A7L2LNJ5-F1
#
_cell.length_a   1.000
_cell.length_b   1.000
_cell.length_c   1.000
_cell.angle_alpha   90.00
_cell.angle_beta   90.00
_cell.angle_gamma   90.00
#
_symmetry.space_group_name_H-M   'P 1'
#
loop_
_entity.id
_entity.type
_entity.pdbx_description
1 polymer ?
#
loop_
_entity_poly.entity_id
_entity_poly.type
_entity_poly.pdbx_seq_one_letter_code
_entity_poly.pdbx_strand_id
1 'polypeptide(L)'
;LNTRTHPPGIPPPSEKDWPKEDEENFFLLDPDRKLDVLPQPFRMIDKLVMQAFESAMEIIERRETLRDAQTVKVQPQKCFPTAEFQVTETANCLAVSGKYIFVGLSVGLAAFKTCDFKDVCAWDAAKTEICAIHVSDLGNECHALLAVDEMGLVWLFCFYKESFLLIKILNEVSDISQRSTCVEVVLSRGGDYAGILLQGNIKAWLEIYQLPKDSWLTEIEKNAGAAEELACSERRSSCSSEVRNMGTFLLQEVPVSAIQGDVKLVPPVLLLTVRPPKPITGTSFKGPLEALKEVDDGSMLGLGYNHLIKDSQWELQDEIFRSTYQEYLEAEGVIEEEIPRYATFHFLLPSQILMEPEMQVQPDIPVGIGVHWDGNHNFCFYLLNRSLKEKEDSDLKPDIVWPCAAPIACSAVSSCSRYLALAGEDATITIWDKHLGYPLSVTAILEERFIRSIHFL
;
A
#
# COMPACT_ATOMS: atom_id res chain seq x y z
N LEU A 1 80.06 38.25 -7.20
CA LEU A 1 79.55 37.29 -6.20
C LEU A 1 78.91 38.10 -5.08
N ASN A 2 77.58 38.20 -5.02
CA ASN A 2 76.88 38.82 -3.90
C ASN A 2 75.96 37.78 -3.27
N THR A 3 76.45 37.09 -2.25
CA THR A 3 75.69 36.17 -1.41
C THR A 3 74.95 36.96 -0.34
N ARG A 4 73.62 36.90 -0.37
CA ARG A 4 72.73 37.44 0.67
C ARG A 4 72.59 36.36 1.75
N THR A 5 73.17 36.58 2.92
CA THR A 5 73.13 35.64 4.06
C THR A 5 71.96 35.96 5.01
N HIS A 6 71.46 34.89 5.63
CA HIS A 6 70.28 34.75 6.50
C HIS A 6 70.23 35.67 7.74
N PRO A 7 69.03 35.89 8.33
CA PRO A 7 68.84 36.77 9.49
C PRO A 7 69.30 36.14 10.82
N PRO A 8 69.82 36.95 11.77
CA PRO A 8 70.26 36.52 13.10
C PRO A 8 69.07 36.28 14.05
N GLY A 9 69.19 35.23 14.88
CA GLY A 9 68.20 34.80 15.86
C GLY A 9 67.93 35.79 17.00
N ILE A 10 66.70 35.74 17.52
CA ILE A 10 66.16 36.60 18.58
C ILE A 10 66.63 36.07 19.95
N PRO A 11 67.13 36.92 20.88
CA PRO A 11 67.53 36.48 22.23
C PRO A 11 66.30 36.30 23.14
N PRO A 12 66.39 35.49 24.21
CA PRO A 12 65.27 35.26 25.12
C PRO A 12 64.99 36.49 26.00
N PRO A 13 63.72 36.70 26.42
CA PRO A 13 63.31 37.88 27.17
C PRO A 13 63.83 37.88 28.61
N SER A 14 64.17 39.05 29.13
CA SER A 14 64.60 39.24 30.53
C SER A 14 63.41 39.64 31.41
N GLU A 15 63.47 39.35 32.71
CA GLU A 15 62.42 39.59 33.73
C GLU A 15 61.92 41.05 33.85
N LYS A 16 62.46 41.99 33.08
CA LYS A 16 62.05 43.41 33.10
C LYS A 16 60.83 43.73 32.24
N ASP A 17 60.35 42.79 31.43
CA ASP A 17 59.20 42.97 30.55
C ASP A 17 57.89 42.30 31.05
N TRP A 18 57.87 41.80 32.29
CA TRP A 18 56.64 41.28 32.88
C TRP A 18 55.79 42.43 33.44
N PRO A 19 54.49 42.52 33.10
CA PRO A 19 53.60 43.47 33.75
C PRO A 19 53.51 43.16 35.25
N LYS A 20 53.51 44.22 36.08
CA LYS A 20 53.44 44.11 37.55
C LYS A 20 52.10 43.50 37.97
N GLU A 21 52.13 42.66 39.00
CA GLU A 21 51.04 41.86 39.59
C GLU A 21 49.87 42.67 40.23
N ASP A 22 49.52 43.85 39.72
CA ASP A 22 48.44 44.68 40.30
C ASP A 22 47.11 44.61 39.50
N GLU A 23 46.96 43.68 38.57
CA GLU A 23 45.69 43.44 37.84
C GLU A 23 44.96 42.15 38.29
N GLU A 24 45.10 41.73 39.54
CA GLU A 24 44.32 40.60 40.09
C GLU A 24 42.82 40.93 40.34
N ASN A 25 42.36 42.14 40.03
CA ASN A 25 40.99 42.58 40.30
C ASN A 25 40.01 42.48 39.12
N PHE A 26 40.40 41.93 37.97
CA PHE A 26 39.47 41.71 36.85
C PHE A 26 38.62 40.44 37.01
N PHE A 27 39.02 39.50 37.87
CA PHE A 27 38.36 38.21 38.09
C PHE A 27 37.37 38.19 39.27
N LEU A 28 37.21 39.32 39.96
CA LEU A 28 36.39 39.46 41.18
C LEU A 28 34.98 40.05 40.93
N LEU A 29 34.62 40.32 39.68
CA LEU A 29 33.32 40.87 39.27
C LEU A 29 32.40 39.86 38.58
N ASP A 30 32.70 38.56 38.66
CA ASP A 30 31.78 37.50 38.20
C ASP A 30 30.79 37.16 39.35
N PRO A 31 29.49 37.54 39.25
CA PRO A 31 28.49 37.27 40.29
C PRO A 31 28.28 35.76 40.51
N ASP A 32 28.59 34.93 39.52
CA ASP A 32 28.31 33.49 39.52
C ASP A 32 29.37 32.68 40.30
N ARG A 33 30.51 33.29 40.64
CA ARG A 33 31.56 32.65 41.44
C ARG A 33 31.23 32.54 42.93
N LYS A 34 30.16 33.18 43.41
CA LYS A 34 29.68 32.99 44.80
C LYS A 34 28.95 31.66 45.02
N LEU A 35 28.55 30.97 43.96
CA LEU A 35 27.82 29.71 44.02
C LEU A 35 28.66 28.50 43.57
N ASP A 36 29.65 28.70 42.69
CA ASP A 36 30.46 27.62 42.12
C ASP A 36 31.77 27.39 42.89
N VAL A 37 31.82 26.37 43.76
CA VAL A 37 32.99 26.03 44.62
C VAL A 37 34.07 25.21 43.89
N LEU A 38 33.79 24.70 42.68
CA LEU A 38 34.69 23.75 42.01
C LEU A 38 35.83 24.44 41.22
N PRO A 39 37.09 24.03 41.40
CA PRO A 39 38.21 24.50 40.58
C PRO A 39 38.06 24.12 39.10
N GLN A 40 38.62 24.92 38.19
CA GLN A 40 38.83 24.48 36.79
C GLN A 40 39.80 23.28 36.77
N PRO A 41 39.55 22.22 35.98
CA PRO A 41 38.58 22.08 34.89
C PRO A 41 37.21 21.50 35.29
N PHE A 42 37.02 21.13 36.56
CA PHE A 42 35.82 20.42 37.02
C PHE A 42 34.55 21.26 36.95
N ARG A 43 34.65 22.60 37.07
CA ARG A 43 33.53 23.54 36.83
C ARG A 43 32.96 23.45 35.41
N MET A 44 33.82 23.29 34.41
CA MET A 44 33.38 23.17 33.02
C MET A 44 32.67 21.83 32.79
N ILE A 45 33.19 20.76 33.38
CA ILE A 45 32.57 19.44 33.34
C ILE A 45 31.21 19.46 34.02
N ASP A 46 31.12 20.05 35.23
CA ASP A 46 29.87 20.15 35.99
C ASP A 46 28.78 20.90 35.21
N LYS A 47 29.12 22.03 34.58
CA LYS A 47 28.19 22.78 33.71
C LYS A 47 27.71 21.96 32.51
N LEU A 48 28.60 21.22 31.84
CA LEU A 48 28.23 20.38 30.71
C LEU A 48 27.34 19.21 31.13
N VAL A 49 27.62 18.62 32.29
CA VAL A 49 26.83 17.52 32.85
C VAL A 49 25.45 18.03 33.26
N MET A 50 25.36 19.17 33.95
CA MET A 50 24.07 19.76 34.32
C MET A 50 23.24 20.18 33.11
N GLN A 51 23.87 20.78 32.10
CA GLN A 51 23.18 21.11 30.86
C GLN A 51 22.62 19.86 30.15
N ALA A 52 23.36 18.74 30.18
CA ALA A 52 22.88 17.48 29.62
C ALA A 52 21.69 16.90 30.43
N PHE A 53 21.74 16.99 31.76
CA PHE A 53 20.62 16.58 32.62
C PHE A 53 19.38 17.46 32.42
N GLU A 54 19.53 18.77 32.37
CA GLU A 54 18.42 19.72 32.11
C GLU A 54 17.79 19.45 30.74
N SER A 55 18.62 19.28 29.70
CA SER A 55 18.13 18.96 28.34
C SER A 55 17.40 17.62 28.30
N ALA A 56 17.91 16.60 29.00
CA ALA A 56 17.24 15.31 29.09
C ALA A 56 15.91 15.41 29.85
N MET A 57 15.86 16.19 30.94
CA MET A 57 14.65 16.41 31.72
C MET A 57 13.57 17.14 30.90
N GLU A 58 13.95 18.16 30.12
CA GLU A 58 13.03 18.88 29.22
C GLU A 58 12.44 17.94 28.15
N ILE A 59 13.24 17.04 27.59
CA ILE A 59 12.78 16.02 26.63
C ILE A 59 11.81 15.05 27.31
N ILE A 60 12.09 14.63 28.54
CA ILE A 60 11.22 13.71 29.31
C ILE A 60 9.89 14.39 29.62
N GLU A 61 9.89 15.61 30.16
CA GLU A 61 8.66 16.36 30.46
C GLU A 61 7.83 16.62 29.20
N ARG A 62 8.47 16.97 28.08
CA ARG A 62 7.78 17.11 26.80
C ARG A 62 7.15 15.80 26.33
N ARG A 63 7.81 14.66 26.55
CA ARG A 63 7.25 13.33 26.23
C ARG A 63 6.13 12.93 27.19
N GLU A 64 6.23 13.26 28.47
CA GLU A 64 5.17 13.01 29.46
C GLU A 64 3.94 13.85 29.20
N THR A 65 4.08 15.15 28.95
CA THR A 65 2.96 16.02 28.58
C THR A 65 2.27 15.55 27.29
N LEU A 66 3.03 15.06 26.30
CA LEU A 66 2.47 14.42 25.10
C LEU A 66 1.76 13.10 25.42
N ARG A 67 2.32 12.24 26.29
CA ARG A 67 1.67 11.00 26.75
C ARG A 67 0.40 11.27 27.55
N ASP A 68 0.37 12.28 28.39
CA ASP A 68 -0.79 12.69 29.17
C ASP A 68 -1.88 13.29 28.26
N ALA A 69 -1.51 14.13 27.30
CA ALA A 69 -2.43 14.58 26.25
C ALA A 69 -2.96 13.41 25.40
N GLN A 70 -2.16 12.35 25.26
CA GLN A 70 -2.49 11.15 24.48
C GLN A 70 -3.34 10.14 25.25
N THR A 71 -3.23 10.06 26.58
CA THR A 71 -4.14 9.26 27.44
C THR A 71 -5.49 9.93 27.65
N VAL A 72 -5.57 11.26 27.48
CA VAL A 72 -6.83 12.02 27.41
C VAL A 72 -7.52 11.90 26.03
N LYS A 73 -6.95 11.15 25.06
CA LYS A 73 -7.57 10.95 23.74
C LYS A 73 -8.91 10.23 23.84
N VAL A 74 -9.95 11.04 23.69
CA VAL A 74 -11.23 10.80 23.00
C VAL A 74 -11.64 9.33 23.03
N GLN A 75 -12.58 9.00 23.92
CA GLN A 75 -13.34 7.75 23.81
C GLN A 75 -13.85 7.63 22.36
N PRO A 76 -13.59 6.50 21.68
CA PRO A 76 -14.06 6.32 20.30
C PRO A 76 -15.56 6.57 20.26
N GLN A 77 -15.99 7.40 19.31
CA GLN A 77 -17.39 7.77 19.16
C GLN A 77 -18.21 6.50 18.98
N LYS A 78 -19.10 6.23 19.94
CA LYS A 78 -20.02 5.10 19.86
C LYS A 78 -21.05 5.40 18.79
N CYS A 79 -20.90 4.78 17.62
CA CYS A 79 -21.89 4.86 16.55
C CYS A 79 -23.08 3.96 16.91
N PHE A 80 -24.29 4.54 16.88
CA PHE A 80 -25.52 3.78 17.04
C PHE A 80 -26.15 3.56 15.66
N PRO A 81 -26.76 2.38 15.41
CA PRO A 81 -27.45 2.12 14.15
C PRO A 81 -28.60 3.13 13.98
N THR A 82 -28.65 3.77 12.80
CA THR A 82 -29.65 4.83 12.51
C THR A 82 -30.89 4.27 11.80
N ALA A 83 -30.73 3.19 11.05
CA ALA A 83 -31.80 2.56 10.29
C ALA A 83 -31.51 1.06 10.08
N GLU A 84 -32.58 0.31 9.84
CA GLU A 84 -32.53 -1.10 9.45
C GLU A 84 -33.32 -1.26 8.14
N PHE A 85 -32.81 -2.06 7.22
CA PHE A 85 -33.51 -2.43 5.99
C PHE A 85 -33.39 -3.93 5.77
N GLN A 86 -34.40 -4.52 5.15
CA GLN A 86 -34.41 -5.95 4.86
C GLN A 86 -33.85 -6.21 3.47
N VAL A 87 -32.99 -7.21 3.40
CA VAL A 87 -32.45 -7.76 2.15
C VAL A 87 -33.25 -9.03 1.85
N THR A 88 -33.53 -9.28 0.57
CA THR A 88 -34.35 -10.40 0.11
C THR A 88 -33.73 -11.76 0.44
N GLU A 89 -32.41 -11.83 0.44
CA GLU A 89 -31.62 -13.04 0.69
C GLU A 89 -30.55 -12.83 1.76
N THR A 90 -29.79 -13.88 2.06
CA THR A 90 -28.65 -13.82 2.98
C THR A 90 -27.55 -12.95 2.39
N ALA A 91 -27.22 -11.88 3.11
CA ALA A 91 -26.14 -10.96 2.75
C ALA A 91 -24.81 -11.45 3.34
N ASN A 92 -23.79 -11.59 2.49
CA ASN A 92 -22.46 -12.08 2.85
C ASN A 92 -21.43 -10.96 2.97
N CYS A 93 -21.49 -9.99 2.07
CA CYS A 93 -20.57 -8.88 2.02
C CYS A 93 -21.28 -7.58 1.61
N LEU A 94 -20.69 -6.45 1.96
CA LEU A 94 -21.26 -5.13 1.72
C LEU A 94 -20.16 -4.13 1.36
N ALA A 95 -20.42 -3.29 0.37
CA ALA A 95 -19.55 -2.21 -0.03
C ALA A 95 -20.37 -0.95 -0.32
N VAL A 96 -19.83 0.23 -0.02
CA VAL A 96 -20.53 1.50 -0.18
C VAL A 96 -19.74 2.40 -1.10
N SER A 97 -20.41 3.00 -2.09
CA SER A 97 -19.80 4.00 -2.97
C SER A 97 -20.81 5.08 -3.31
N GLY A 98 -20.47 6.34 -2.99
CA GLY A 98 -21.32 7.49 -3.23
C GLY A 98 -22.72 7.33 -2.63
N LYS A 99 -23.73 7.28 -3.50
CA LYS A 99 -25.14 7.18 -3.11
C LYS A 99 -25.65 5.74 -3.00
N TYR A 100 -24.82 4.74 -3.29
CA TYR A 100 -25.25 3.35 -3.41
C TYR A 100 -24.55 2.43 -2.39
N ILE A 101 -25.31 1.44 -1.95
CA ILE A 101 -24.87 0.32 -1.12
C ILE A 101 -24.97 -0.94 -1.97
N PHE A 102 -23.86 -1.62 -2.15
CA PHE A 102 -23.77 -2.87 -2.89
C PHE A 102 -23.67 -4.03 -1.90
N VAL A 103 -24.47 -5.06 -2.12
CA VAL A 103 -24.61 -6.20 -1.22
C VAL A 103 -24.39 -7.47 -2.02
N GLY A 104 -23.49 -8.33 -1.54
CA GLY A 104 -23.28 -9.66 -2.06
C GLY A 104 -24.24 -10.63 -1.39
N LEU A 105 -25.00 -11.34 -2.20
CA LEU A 105 -26.04 -12.26 -1.79
C LEU A 105 -25.64 -13.70 -2.11
N SER A 106 -26.42 -14.65 -1.59
CA SER A 106 -26.31 -16.08 -1.91
C SER A 106 -26.54 -16.40 -3.39
N VAL A 107 -27.33 -15.61 -4.12
CA VAL A 107 -27.59 -15.85 -5.55
C VAL A 107 -27.09 -14.73 -6.49
N GLY A 108 -26.34 -13.76 -5.97
CA GLY A 108 -25.76 -12.72 -6.82
C GLY A 108 -25.49 -11.39 -6.10
N LEU A 109 -25.80 -10.28 -6.76
CA LEU A 109 -25.54 -8.92 -6.28
C LEU A 109 -26.83 -8.11 -6.18
N ALA A 110 -26.90 -7.20 -5.22
CA ALA A 110 -27.95 -6.20 -5.15
C ALA A 110 -27.38 -4.80 -4.86
N ALA A 111 -28.02 -3.78 -5.42
CA ALA A 111 -27.72 -2.38 -5.17
C ALA A 111 -28.91 -1.71 -4.48
N PHE A 112 -28.62 -0.90 -3.46
CA PHE A 112 -29.58 -0.12 -2.69
C PHE A 112 -29.16 1.35 -2.67
N LYS A 113 -30.12 2.27 -2.53
CA LYS A 113 -29.82 3.70 -2.29
C LYS A 113 -29.51 3.94 -0.82
N THR A 114 -28.46 4.69 -0.53
CA THR A 114 -28.06 5.11 0.83
C THR A 114 -29.08 6.01 1.54
N CYS A 115 -29.90 6.77 0.80
CA CYS A 115 -30.88 7.69 1.36
C CYS A 115 -32.17 6.98 1.82
N ASP A 116 -32.71 6.11 0.96
CA ASP A 116 -34.03 5.51 1.16
C ASP A 116 -33.97 4.01 1.50
N PHE A 117 -32.78 3.40 1.41
CA PHE A 117 -32.54 1.95 1.54
C PHE A 117 -33.44 1.08 0.64
N LYS A 118 -33.97 1.66 -0.43
CA LYS A 118 -34.76 0.95 -1.44
C LYS A 118 -33.84 0.18 -2.36
N ASP A 119 -34.32 -0.98 -2.79
CA ASP A 119 -33.66 -1.72 -3.85
C ASP A 119 -33.67 -0.90 -5.14
N VAL A 120 -32.63 -1.09 -5.91
CA VAL A 120 -32.39 -0.36 -7.15
C VAL A 120 -32.28 -1.35 -8.29
N CYS A 121 -31.41 -2.34 -8.09
CA CYS A 121 -31.09 -3.34 -9.08
C CYS A 121 -30.63 -4.60 -8.36
N ALA A 122 -30.96 -5.75 -8.94
CA ALA A 122 -30.39 -7.03 -8.57
C ALA A 122 -29.77 -7.66 -9.83
N TRP A 123 -28.64 -8.35 -9.63
CA TRP A 123 -28.01 -9.18 -10.64
C TRP A 123 -27.96 -10.61 -10.10
N ASP A 124 -28.71 -11.51 -10.73
CA ASP A 124 -28.88 -12.91 -10.33
C ASP A 124 -28.62 -13.89 -11.49
N ALA A 125 -28.02 -13.41 -12.59
CA ALA A 125 -27.88 -14.16 -13.82
C ALA A 125 -27.04 -15.44 -13.68
N ALA A 126 -26.00 -15.42 -12.84
CA ALA A 126 -25.12 -16.57 -12.62
C ALA A 126 -25.60 -17.49 -11.48
N LYS A 127 -26.53 -17.03 -10.63
CA LYS A 127 -26.97 -17.73 -9.39
C LYS A 127 -25.80 -18.23 -8.55
N THR A 128 -24.77 -17.40 -8.41
CA THR A 128 -23.56 -17.69 -7.64
C THR A 128 -23.54 -16.88 -6.35
N GLU A 129 -23.00 -17.46 -5.30
CA GLU A 129 -22.79 -16.78 -4.03
C GLU A 129 -21.63 -15.80 -4.14
N ILE A 130 -21.85 -14.54 -3.74
CA ILE A 130 -20.82 -13.50 -3.74
C ILE A 130 -20.23 -13.34 -2.34
N CYS A 131 -18.92 -13.56 -2.23
CA CYS A 131 -18.18 -13.58 -0.97
C CYS A 131 -17.52 -12.24 -0.63
N ALA A 132 -17.06 -11.48 -1.63
CA ALA A 132 -16.41 -10.18 -1.42
C ALA A 132 -16.78 -9.20 -2.53
N ILE A 133 -16.89 -7.91 -2.17
CA ILE A 133 -17.14 -6.81 -3.11
C ILE A 133 -16.17 -5.67 -2.83
N HIS A 134 -15.52 -5.20 -3.89
CA HIS A 134 -14.74 -3.98 -3.90
C HIS A 134 -15.37 -3.00 -4.90
N VAL A 135 -15.48 -1.74 -4.51
CA VAL A 135 -16.12 -0.71 -5.33
C VAL A 135 -15.26 0.54 -5.41
N SER A 136 -15.22 1.17 -6.57
CA SER A 136 -14.66 2.52 -6.76
C SER A 136 -15.65 3.41 -7.50
N ASP A 137 -15.75 4.66 -7.08
CA ASP A 137 -16.47 5.71 -7.80
C ASP A 137 -15.65 6.15 -9.02
N LEU A 138 -16.25 6.13 -10.21
CA LEU A 138 -15.65 6.58 -11.45
C LEU A 138 -16.10 8.01 -11.82
N GLY A 139 -17.04 8.59 -11.07
CA GLY A 139 -17.74 9.82 -11.43
C GLY A 139 -18.94 9.59 -12.35
N ASN A 140 -19.74 10.63 -12.57
CA ASN A 140 -20.93 10.60 -13.44
C ASN A 140 -21.96 9.49 -13.10
N GLU A 141 -22.15 9.20 -11.81
CA GLU A 141 -23.02 8.09 -11.32
C GLU A 141 -22.62 6.70 -11.86
N CYS A 142 -21.36 6.57 -12.26
CA CYS A 142 -20.74 5.34 -12.72
C CYS A 142 -19.81 4.78 -11.64
N HIS A 143 -19.94 3.49 -11.35
CA HIS A 143 -19.13 2.82 -10.32
C HIS A 143 -18.52 1.54 -10.91
N ALA A 144 -17.22 1.32 -10.67
CA ALA A 144 -16.57 0.05 -10.97
C ALA A 144 -16.69 -0.89 -9.78
N LEU A 145 -17.08 -2.15 -10.02
CA LEU A 145 -17.18 -3.18 -8.98
C LEU A 145 -16.37 -4.42 -9.37
N LEU A 146 -15.66 -4.97 -8.39
CA LEU A 146 -15.12 -6.32 -8.44
C LEU A 146 -15.86 -7.17 -7.42
N ALA A 147 -16.51 -8.23 -7.88
CA ALA A 147 -17.17 -9.20 -7.04
C ALA A 147 -16.44 -10.55 -7.12
N VAL A 148 -16.18 -11.17 -5.98
CA VAL A 148 -15.56 -12.50 -5.90
C VAL A 148 -16.62 -13.51 -5.52
N ASP A 149 -16.76 -14.57 -6.31
CA ASP A 149 -17.72 -15.65 -6.03
C ASP A 149 -17.16 -16.73 -5.08
N GLU A 150 -18.03 -17.65 -4.65
CA GLU A 150 -17.67 -18.83 -3.83
C GLU A 150 -16.58 -19.72 -4.44
N MET A 151 -16.43 -19.68 -5.77
CA MET A 151 -15.42 -20.45 -6.50
C MET A 151 -14.12 -19.67 -6.72
N GLY A 152 -14.02 -18.46 -6.18
CA GLY A 152 -12.87 -17.57 -6.30
C GLY A 152 -12.72 -16.91 -7.67
N LEU A 153 -13.76 -16.84 -8.51
CA LEU A 153 -13.74 -16.06 -9.75
C LEU A 153 -14.00 -14.59 -9.47
N VAL A 154 -13.27 -13.73 -10.19
CA VAL A 154 -13.38 -12.28 -10.07
C VAL A 154 -14.19 -11.74 -11.24
N TRP A 155 -15.37 -11.20 -10.91
CA TRP A 155 -16.32 -10.61 -11.85
C TRP A 155 -16.15 -9.09 -11.83
N LEU A 156 -15.81 -8.51 -12.99
CA LEU A 156 -15.71 -7.06 -13.16
C LEU A 156 -17.02 -6.51 -13.73
N PHE A 157 -17.68 -5.67 -12.94
CA PHE A 157 -18.89 -4.96 -13.30
C PHE A 157 -18.67 -3.46 -13.40
N CYS A 158 -19.47 -2.82 -14.25
CA CYS A 158 -19.73 -1.39 -14.23
C CYS A 158 -21.20 -1.19 -13.83
N PHE A 159 -21.43 -0.36 -12.82
CA PHE A 159 -22.78 0.03 -12.40
C PHE A 159 -23.04 1.46 -12.85
N TYR A 160 -24.07 1.64 -13.69
CA TYR A 160 -24.47 2.93 -14.23
C TYR A 160 -25.98 3.00 -14.39
N LYS A 161 -26.57 4.18 -14.10
CA LYS A 161 -28.03 4.41 -14.16
C LYS A 161 -28.83 3.23 -13.59
N GLU A 162 -28.45 2.78 -12.39
CA GLU A 162 -29.22 1.77 -11.67
C GLU A 162 -29.22 0.37 -12.33
N SER A 163 -28.19 0.05 -13.11
CA SER A 163 -28.04 -1.26 -13.77
C SER A 163 -26.61 -1.79 -13.67
N PHE A 164 -26.47 -3.11 -13.45
CA PHE A 164 -25.18 -3.80 -13.51
C PHE A 164 -24.85 -4.23 -14.94
N LEU A 165 -23.66 -3.85 -15.42
CA LEU A 165 -23.09 -4.26 -16.71
C LEU A 165 -21.87 -5.12 -16.44
N LEU A 166 -21.93 -6.41 -16.79
CA LEU A 166 -20.79 -7.31 -16.69
C LEU A 166 -19.81 -7.02 -17.84
N ILE A 167 -18.56 -6.71 -17.50
CA ILE A 167 -17.50 -6.43 -18.48
C ILE A 167 -16.73 -7.71 -18.81
N LYS A 168 -16.19 -8.36 -17.78
CA LYS A 168 -15.30 -9.51 -17.95
C LYS A 168 -15.17 -10.30 -16.64
N ILE A 169 -14.96 -11.61 -16.75
CA ILE A 169 -14.44 -12.45 -15.67
C ILE A 169 -12.92 -12.50 -15.80
N LEU A 170 -12.17 -12.02 -14.81
CA LEU A 170 -10.73 -11.76 -14.97
C LEU A 170 -9.89 -13.04 -14.98
N ASN A 171 -10.18 -13.99 -14.08
CA ASN A 171 -9.48 -15.26 -13.93
C ASN A 171 -10.22 -16.45 -14.57
N GLU A 172 -10.98 -16.19 -15.63
CA GLU A 172 -11.63 -17.25 -16.39
C GLU A 172 -10.59 -18.08 -17.16
N VAL A 173 -10.56 -19.38 -16.92
CA VAL A 173 -9.71 -20.33 -17.63
C VAL A 173 -10.55 -21.47 -18.19
N SER A 174 -10.23 -21.91 -19.41
CA SER A 174 -10.95 -23.00 -20.08
C SER A 174 -10.71 -24.38 -19.46
N ASP A 175 -9.59 -24.55 -18.74
CA ASP A 175 -9.20 -25.81 -18.11
C ASP A 175 -9.36 -25.72 -16.59
N ILE A 176 -10.23 -26.57 -16.04
CA ILE A 176 -10.53 -26.64 -14.61
C ILE A 176 -9.28 -26.99 -13.80
N SER A 177 -8.33 -27.73 -14.38
CA SER A 177 -7.08 -28.10 -13.70
C SER A 177 -6.12 -26.93 -13.47
N GLN A 178 -6.29 -25.83 -14.23
CA GLN A 178 -5.50 -24.61 -14.11
C GLN A 178 -6.26 -23.48 -13.39
N ARG A 179 -7.40 -23.79 -12.78
CA ARG A 179 -8.21 -22.79 -12.09
C ARG A 179 -7.42 -22.18 -10.94
N SER A 180 -7.30 -20.87 -10.96
CA SER A 180 -6.79 -20.09 -9.84
C SER A 180 -7.95 -19.58 -8.99
N THR A 181 -7.71 -19.53 -7.69
CA THR A 181 -8.62 -18.93 -6.71
C THR A 181 -8.14 -17.53 -6.40
N CYS A 182 -9.06 -16.57 -6.33
CA CYS A 182 -8.73 -15.23 -5.91
C CYS A 182 -8.62 -15.16 -4.38
N VAL A 183 -7.52 -14.57 -3.90
CA VAL A 183 -7.22 -14.42 -2.47
C VAL A 183 -7.46 -12.99 -2.01
N GLU A 184 -7.03 -12.01 -2.80
CA GLU A 184 -7.19 -10.59 -2.48
C GLU A 184 -7.49 -9.80 -3.75
N VAL A 185 -8.36 -8.80 -3.62
CA VAL A 185 -8.74 -7.89 -4.71
C VAL A 185 -8.63 -6.47 -4.22
N VAL A 186 -8.02 -5.60 -5.03
CA VAL A 186 -7.90 -4.18 -4.71
C VAL A 186 -8.24 -3.34 -5.94
N LEU A 187 -9.10 -2.34 -5.76
CA LEU A 187 -9.33 -1.29 -6.75
C LEU A 187 -8.52 -0.05 -6.38
N SER A 188 -7.88 0.54 -7.38
CA SER A 188 -7.27 1.86 -7.21
C SER A 188 -8.30 2.94 -6.93
N ARG A 189 -7.87 3.99 -6.24
CA ARG A 189 -8.66 5.21 -6.07
C ARG A 189 -8.89 5.85 -7.43
N GLY A 190 -10.15 6.11 -7.77
CA GLY A 190 -10.52 6.66 -9.08
C GLY A 190 -10.75 5.60 -10.16
N GLY A 191 -10.48 4.32 -9.85
CA GLY A 191 -10.84 3.17 -10.69
C GLY A 191 -10.06 3.03 -11.99
N ASP A 192 -8.83 3.55 -12.06
CA ASP A 192 -7.97 3.44 -13.26
C ASP A 192 -7.26 2.06 -13.36
N TYR A 193 -7.05 1.41 -12.21
CA TYR A 193 -6.41 0.11 -12.07
C TYR A 193 -7.15 -0.84 -11.13
N ALA A 194 -7.06 -2.13 -11.40
CA ALA A 194 -7.50 -3.24 -10.55
C ALA A 194 -6.34 -4.20 -10.33
N GLY A 195 -6.16 -4.68 -9.10
CA GLY A 195 -5.20 -5.73 -8.78
C GLY A 195 -5.89 -6.95 -8.21
N ILE A 196 -5.47 -8.13 -8.64
CA ILE A 196 -5.98 -9.41 -8.15
C ILE A 196 -4.81 -10.33 -7.76
N LEU A 197 -4.83 -10.82 -6.52
CA LEU A 197 -3.93 -11.86 -6.06
C LEU A 197 -4.59 -13.21 -6.34
N LEU A 198 -3.92 -14.02 -7.15
CA LEU A 198 -4.38 -15.33 -7.58
C LEU A 198 -3.50 -16.42 -6.95
N GLN A 199 -4.15 -17.49 -6.53
CA GLN A 199 -3.52 -18.68 -5.99
C GLN A 199 -3.94 -19.89 -6.81
N GLY A 200 -2.97 -20.48 -7.51
CA GLY A 200 -3.08 -21.81 -8.10
C GLY A 200 -2.63 -22.90 -7.13
N ASN A 201 -2.55 -24.14 -7.62
CA ASN A 201 -2.24 -25.31 -6.77
C ASN A 201 -0.89 -25.24 -6.03
N ILE A 202 0.13 -24.59 -6.63
CA ILE A 202 1.51 -24.57 -6.10
C ILE A 202 2.09 -23.15 -6.12
N LYS A 203 1.44 -22.19 -6.78
CA LYS A 203 2.01 -20.86 -7.04
C LYS A 203 0.96 -19.79 -6.81
N ALA A 204 1.37 -18.74 -6.09
CA ALA A 204 0.63 -17.48 -6.01
C ALA A 204 1.27 -16.45 -6.95
N TRP A 205 0.47 -15.56 -7.52
CA TRP A 205 0.93 -14.41 -8.31
C TRP A 205 -0.09 -13.28 -8.28
N LEU A 206 0.39 -12.05 -8.44
CA LEU A 206 -0.41 -10.84 -8.48
C LEU A 206 -0.53 -10.35 -9.93
N GLU A 207 -1.74 -10.06 -10.37
CA GLU A 207 -2.01 -9.47 -11.69
C GLU A 207 -2.59 -8.07 -11.52
N ILE A 208 -2.05 -7.11 -12.27
CA ILE A 208 -2.54 -5.73 -12.31
C ILE A 208 -3.12 -5.42 -13.68
N TYR A 209 -4.38 -4.98 -13.67
CA TYR A 209 -5.16 -4.61 -14.84
C TYR A 209 -5.33 -3.10 -14.91
N GLN A 210 -5.16 -2.53 -16.10
CA GLN A 210 -5.61 -1.18 -16.42
C GLN A 210 -7.08 -1.22 -16.86
N LEU A 211 -7.89 -0.40 -16.20
CA LEU A 211 -9.31 -0.26 -16.50
C LEU A 211 -9.50 0.93 -17.47
N PRO A 212 -10.06 0.72 -18.67
CA PRO A 212 -10.28 1.79 -19.65
C PRO A 212 -11.51 2.64 -19.28
N LYS A 213 -11.46 3.24 -18.10
CA LYS A 213 -12.49 4.11 -17.50
C LYS A 213 -12.99 5.18 -18.48
N ASP A 214 -12.09 5.92 -19.13
CA ASP A 214 -12.49 7.00 -20.05
C ASP A 214 -13.26 6.45 -21.25
N SER A 215 -12.88 5.26 -21.74
CA SER A 215 -13.61 4.58 -22.81
C SER A 215 -14.98 4.12 -22.32
N TRP A 216 -15.08 3.56 -21.11
CA TRP A 216 -16.37 3.17 -20.54
C TRP A 216 -17.30 4.36 -20.38
N LEU A 217 -16.84 5.45 -19.78
CA LEU A 217 -17.63 6.66 -19.58
C LEU A 217 -18.13 7.22 -20.92
N THR A 218 -17.26 7.32 -21.92
CA THR A 218 -17.66 7.85 -23.24
C THR A 218 -18.61 6.92 -24.00
N GLU A 219 -18.47 5.59 -23.91
CA GLU A 219 -19.38 4.63 -24.53
C GLU A 219 -20.75 4.63 -23.86
N ILE A 220 -20.77 4.71 -22.54
CA ILE A 220 -21.99 4.79 -21.74
C ILE A 220 -22.74 6.09 -22.02
N GLU A 221 -22.03 7.22 -22.12
CA GLU A 221 -22.62 8.52 -22.47
C GLU A 221 -23.21 8.52 -23.90
N LYS A 222 -22.48 7.96 -24.87
CA LYS A 222 -22.97 7.82 -26.26
C LYS A 222 -24.24 6.98 -26.34
N ASN A 223 -24.28 5.85 -25.63
CA ASN A 223 -25.42 4.95 -25.63
C ASN A 223 -26.62 5.55 -24.87
N ALA A 224 -26.37 6.30 -23.81
CA ALA A 224 -27.40 7.06 -23.10
C ALA A 224 -28.02 8.15 -24.01
N GLY A 225 -27.20 8.89 -24.75
CA GLY A 225 -27.67 9.91 -25.70
C GLY A 225 -28.50 9.30 -26.85
N ALA A 226 -28.08 8.16 -27.40
CA ALA A 226 -28.83 7.47 -28.45
C ALA A 226 -30.19 6.93 -27.96
N ALA A 227 -30.25 6.40 -26.73
CA ALA A 227 -31.50 5.94 -26.13
C ALA A 227 -32.48 7.12 -25.85
N GLU A 228 -31.96 8.28 -25.44
CA GLU A 228 -32.74 9.49 -25.21
C GLU A 228 -33.25 10.15 -26.51
N GLU A 229 -32.48 10.10 -27.61
CA GLU A 229 -32.91 10.55 -28.94
C GLU A 229 -34.00 9.63 -29.54
N LEU A 230 -33.87 8.31 -29.37
CA LEU A 230 -34.90 7.34 -29.77
C LEU A 230 -36.20 7.55 -29.00
N ALA A 231 -36.12 7.76 -27.67
CA ALA A 231 -37.28 8.08 -26.84
C ALA A 231 -37.95 9.43 -27.20
N CYS A 232 -37.19 10.41 -27.69
CA CYS A 232 -37.73 11.68 -28.18
C CYS A 232 -38.35 11.58 -29.58
N SER A 233 -37.89 10.66 -30.42
CA SER A 233 -38.45 10.39 -31.74
C SER A 233 -39.81 9.67 -31.65
N GLU A 234 -39.95 8.71 -30.74
CA GLU A 234 -41.21 7.99 -30.50
C GLU A 234 -42.31 8.88 -29.89
N ARG A 235 -41.94 9.89 -29.09
CA ARG A 235 -42.90 10.90 -28.58
C ARG A 235 -43.39 11.87 -29.66
N ARG A 236 -42.73 11.96 -30.81
CA ARG A 236 -43.20 12.78 -31.96
C ARG A 236 -44.06 12.01 -32.96
N SER A 237 -44.14 10.68 -32.89
CA SER A 237 -44.96 9.87 -33.81
C SER A 237 -46.33 9.48 -33.24
N SER A 238 -46.63 9.79 -31.97
CA SER A 238 -47.83 9.33 -31.26
C SER A 238 -48.74 10.48 -30.79
N CYS A 239 -48.99 11.48 -31.66
CA CYS A 239 -50.01 12.51 -31.44
C CYS A 239 -50.71 12.93 -32.75
N SER A 240 -51.62 12.09 -33.28
CA SER A 240 -52.93 12.51 -33.81
C SER A 240 -53.73 11.34 -34.40
N SER A 241 -54.66 10.76 -33.63
CA SER A 241 -56.03 10.42 -34.08
C SER A 241 -56.84 9.71 -32.98
N GLU A 242 -57.78 10.48 -32.43
CA GLU A 242 -59.14 10.18 -31.95
C GLU A 242 -59.56 8.81 -31.32
N VAL A 243 -59.96 8.90 -30.04
CA VAL A 243 -61.28 8.56 -29.42
C VAL A 243 -61.78 7.09 -29.28
N ARG A 244 -62.17 6.78 -28.01
CA ARG A 244 -63.01 5.66 -27.44
C ARG A 244 -62.29 4.30 -27.29
N ASN A 245 -62.31 3.58 -26.15
CA ASN A 245 -63.37 3.28 -25.19
C ASN A 245 -62.79 2.62 -23.91
N MET A 246 -63.57 2.63 -22.83
CA MET A 246 -63.37 1.94 -21.54
C MET A 246 -63.16 0.42 -21.61
N GLY A 247 -62.26 -0.12 -20.76
CA GLY A 247 -62.22 -1.56 -20.45
C GLY A 247 -60.95 -2.04 -19.71
N THR A 248 -61.05 -2.15 -18.39
CA THR A 248 -60.30 -2.98 -17.41
C THR A 248 -59.25 -3.97 -17.95
N PHE A 249 -57.95 -3.82 -17.61
CA PHE A 249 -56.98 -4.93 -17.48
C PHE A 249 -55.77 -4.55 -16.59
N LEU A 250 -55.62 -5.34 -15.51
CA LEU A 250 -54.47 -5.85 -14.76
C LEU A 250 -53.06 -5.20 -14.81
N LEU A 251 -52.45 -5.17 -13.61
CA LEU A 251 -51.00 -5.22 -13.29
C LEU A 251 -50.12 -4.14 -13.93
N GLN A 252 -49.91 -3.05 -13.19
CA GLN A 252 -48.85 -2.10 -13.47
C GLN A 252 -47.55 -2.62 -12.84
N GLU A 253 -46.90 -3.56 -13.53
CA GLU A 253 -45.46 -3.76 -13.38
C GLU A 253 -44.75 -2.52 -13.90
N VAL A 254 -43.86 -1.99 -13.07
CA VAL A 254 -42.92 -0.92 -13.44
C VAL A 254 -42.05 -1.49 -14.57
N PRO A 255 -41.88 -0.77 -15.71
CA PRO A 255 -40.92 -1.22 -16.69
C PRO A 255 -39.53 -1.01 -16.09
N VAL A 256 -38.96 -2.07 -15.54
CA VAL A 256 -37.52 -2.23 -15.39
C VAL A 256 -36.99 -2.20 -16.82
N SER A 257 -36.63 -1.01 -17.30
CA SER A 257 -35.91 -0.86 -18.56
C SER A 257 -34.50 -1.37 -18.31
N ALA A 258 -34.36 -2.69 -18.34
CA ALA A 258 -33.09 -3.35 -18.47
C ALA A 258 -32.41 -2.74 -19.70
N ILE A 259 -31.30 -2.03 -19.50
CA ILE A 259 -30.31 -1.83 -20.55
C ILE A 259 -29.66 -3.22 -20.74
N GLN A 260 -30.44 -4.16 -21.27
CA GLN A 260 -30.01 -5.45 -21.78
C GLN A 260 -29.84 -5.33 -23.31
N GLY A 261 -29.47 -4.13 -23.77
CA GLY A 261 -28.81 -3.95 -25.05
C GLY A 261 -27.34 -4.25 -24.84
N ASP A 262 -26.76 -5.05 -25.73
CA ASP A 262 -25.40 -5.59 -25.73
C ASP A 262 -24.33 -4.46 -25.78
N VAL A 263 -24.22 -3.66 -24.71
CA VAL A 263 -23.19 -2.62 -24.55
C VAL A 263 -21.89 -3.34 -24.21
N LYS A 264 -21.12 -3.68 -25.25
CA LYS A 264 -19.80 -4.27 -25.11
C LYS A 264 -18.79 -3.18 -24.75
N LEU A 265 -18.57 -3.02 -23.46
CA LEU A 265 -17.52 -2.16 -22.93
C LEU A 265 -16.14 -2.74 -23.27
N VAL A 266 -15.18 -1.86 -23.51
CA VAL A 266 -13.79 -2.26 -23.76
C VAL A 266 -13.26 -3.09 -22.59
N PRO A 267 -12.68 -4.29 -22.81
CA PRO A 267 -12.18 -5.11 -21.72
C PRO A 267 -10.92 -4.52 -21.06
N PRO A 268 -10.65 -4.83 -19.78
CA PRO A 268 -9.44 -4.40 -19.10
C PRO A 268 -8.18 -5.03 -19.70
N VAL A 269 -7.07 -4.30 -19.62
CA VAL A 269 -5.75 -4.71 -20.16
C VAL A 269 -4.84 -5.16 -19.02
N LEU A 270 -4.30 -6.38 -19.09
CA LEU A 270 -3.29 -6.86 -18.14
C LEU A 270 -1.98 -6.09 -18.37
N LEU A 271 -1.48 -5.39 -17.34
CA LEU A 271 -0.26 -4.61 -17.40
C LEU A 271 0.96 -5.35 -16.87
N LEU A 272 0.82 -6.01 -15.73
CA LEU A 272 1.94 -6.63 -15.03
C LEU A 272 1.48 -7.84 -14.24
N THR A 273 2.36 -8.83 -14.21
CA THR A 273 2.23 -10.03 -13.38
C THR A 273 3.45 -10.10 -12.46
N VAL A 274 3.21 -10.08 -11.15
CA VAL A 274 4.25 -10.13 -10.12
C VAL A 274 4.19 -11.47 -9.41
N ARG A 275 5.33 -12.16 -9.32
CA ARG A 275 5.46 -13.44 -8.63
C ARG A 275 6.20 -13.28 -7.30
N PRO A 276 6.03 -14.22 -6.35
CA PRO A 276 6.79 -14.21 -5.11
C PRO A 276 8.29 -14.23 -5.40
N PRO A 277 9.09 -13.52 -4.57
CA PRO A 277 10.53 -13.57 -4.68
C PRO A 277 11.00 -15.01 -4.53
N LYS A 278 11.98 -15.39 -5.36
CA LYS A 278 12.61 -16.71 -5.28
C LYS A 278 13.26 -16.87 -3.91
N PRO A 279 13.22 -18.06 -3.30
CA PRO A 279 14.04 -18.31 -2.13
C PRO A 279 15.51 -18.03 -2.47
N ILE A 280 16.25 -17.53 -1.48
CA ILE A 280 17.69 -17.29 -1.63
C ILE A 280 18.35 -18.67 -1.69
N THR A 281 18.88 -19.02 -2.86
CA THR A 281 19.59 -20.29 -3.10
C THR A 281 21.06 -20.02 -3.35
N GLY A 282 21.90 -21.06 -3.27
CA GLY A 282 23.30 -20.91 -3.60
C GLY A 282 23.53 -20.41 -5.02
N THR A 283 24.65 -19.74 -5.18
CA THR A 283 25.06 -19.16 -6.45
C THR A 283 26.09 -20.04 -7.14
N SER A 284 26.01 -20.05 -8.46
CA SER A 284 26.98 -20.72 -9.34
C SER A 284 28.17 -19.81 -9.72
N PHE A 285 28.21 -18.57 -9.22
CA PHE A 285 29.26 -17.61 -9.52
C PHE A 285 30.63 -18.15 -9.09
N LYS A 286 31.61 -18.04 -10.00
CA LYS A 286 32.98 -18.52 -9.77
C LYS A 286 33.82 -17.51 -9.01
N GLY A 287 33.40 -16.24 -8.95
CA GLY A 287 34.07 -15.22 -8.15
C GLY A 287 33.34 -13.87 -8.10
N PRO A 288 33.83 -12.93 -7.28
CA PRO A 288 33.19 -11.64 -7.02
C PRO A 288 32.94 -10.80 -8.28
N LEU A 289 33.85 -10.84 -9.27
CA LEU A 289 33.73 -10.09 -10.51
C LEU A 289 32.60 -10.60 -11.43
N GLU A 290 32.23 -11.87 -11.32
CA GLU A 290 31.12 -12.45 -12.08
C GLU A 290 29.79 -12.05 -11.44
N ALA A 291 29.71 -12.11 -10.10
CA ALA A 291 28.56 -11.60 -9.36
C ALA A 291 28.36 -10.10 -9.61
N LEU A 292 29.44 -9.29 -9.58
CA LEU A 292 29.37 -7.85 -9.77
C LEU A 292 28.91 -7.43 -11.18
N LYS A 293 29.13 -8.27 -12.20
CA LYS A 293 28.64 -8.02 -13.57
C LYS A 293 27.14 -8.21 -13.70
N GLU A 294 26.55 -9.03 -12.83
CA GLU A 294 25.11 -9.30 -12.78
C GLU A 294 24.37 -8.38 -11.79
N VAL A 295 25.11 -7.62 -10.97
CA VAL A 295 24.55 -6.51 -10.19
C VAL A 295 24.17 -5.41 -11.17
N ASP A 296 22.97 -4.86 -10.99
CA ASP A 296 22.47 -3.73 -11.77
C ASP A 296 23.41 -2.51 -11.63
N ASP A 297 23.11 -1.41 -12.32
CA ASP A 297 23.85 -0.13 -12.36
C ASP A 297 24.27 0.52 -11.01
N GLY A 298 24.05 -0.17 -9.89
CA GLY A 298 24.41 0.24 -8.53
C GLY A 298 23.42 1.25 -7.94
N SER A 299 22.35 1.57 -8.67
CA SER A 299 21.35 2.55 -8.24
C SER A 299 20.36 2.00 -7.21
N MET A 300 20.23 0.67 -7.12
CA MET A 300 19.19 0.01 -6.32
C MET A 300 19.75 -1.10 -5.44
N LEU A 301 19.20 -1.22 -4.23
CA LEU A 301 19.36 -2.42 -3.41
C LEU A 301 18.60 -3.56 -4.10
N GLY A 302 19.30 -4.60 -4.54
CA GLY A 302 18.68 -5.78 -5.14
C GLY A 302 18.00 -6.67 -4.11
N LEU A 303 17.29 -7.70 -4.58
CA LEU A 303 16.61 -8.71 -3.74
C LEU A 303 17.57 -9.68 -3.02
N GLY A 304 18.88 -9.45 -3.08
CA GLY A 304 19.90 -10.30 -2.45
C GLY A 304 20.27 -11.57 -3.22
N TYR A 305 19.70 -11.81 -4.41
CA TYR A 305 20.00 -13.00 -5.23
C TYR A 305 21.45 -13.06 -5.75
N ASN A 306 22.10 -11.91 -5.87
CA ASN A 306 23.47 -11.82 -6.35
C ASN A 306 24.47 -11.89 -5.20
N HIS A 307 24.54 -13.03 -4.51
CA HIS A 307 25.51 -13.29 -3.43
C HIS A 307 26.62 -14.24 -3.86
N LEU A 308 27.60 -14.52 -2.98
CA LEU A 308 28.72 -15.44 -3.27
C LEU A 308 28.64 -16.77 -2.51
N ILE A 309 27.60 -16.95 -1.70
CA ILE A 309 27.34 -18.21 -0.99
C ILE A 309 26.99 -19.28 -2.03
N LYS A 310 27.70 -20.41 -2.02
CA LYS A 310 27.48 -21.55 -2.92
C LYS A 310 26.43 -22.50 -2.38
N ASP A 311 25.83 -23.31 -3.24
CA ASP A 311 24.85 -24.32 -2.82
C ASP A 311 25.42 -25.27 -1.77
N SER A 312 26.66 -25.73 -1.98
CA SER A 312 27.34 -26.60 -1.01
C SER A 312 27.59 -25.96 0.36
N GLN A 313 27.65 -24.63 0.43
CA GLN A 313 27.77 -23.93 1.71
C GLN A 313 26.42 -23.84 2.43
N TRP A 314 25.34 -23.64 1.67
CA TRP A 314 23.98 -23.71 2.22
C TRP A 314 23.63 -25.10 2.72
N GLU A 315 23.92 -26.13 1.93
CA GLU A 315 23.74 -27.54 2.31
C GLU A 315 24.51 -27.88 3.58
N LEU A 316 25.78 -27.46 3.67
CA LEU A 316 26.59 -27.68 4.86
C LEU A 316 26.02 -26.96 6.09
N GLN A 317 25.53 -25.72 5.94
CA GLN A 317 24.92 -24.99 7.04
C GLN A 317 23.61 -25.62 7.50
N ASP A 318 22.78 -26.06 6.57
CA ASP A 318 21.54 -26.77 6.87
C ASP A 318 21.82 -28.11 7.55
N GLU A 319 22.83 -28.87 7.11
CA GLU A 319 23.27 -30.11 7.77
C GLU A 319 23.78 -29.86 9.20
N ILE A 320 24.59 -28.82 9.40
CA ILE A 320 25.05 -28.40 10.74
C ILE A 320 23.86 -27.99 11.60
N PHE A 321 22.91 -27.22 11.06
CA PHE A 321 21.72 -26.80 11.79
C PHE A 321 20.87 -28.00 12.20
N ARG A 322 20.50 -28.86 11.25
CA ARG A 322 19.68 -30.06 11.48
C ARG A 322 20.33 -30.99 12.50
N SER A 323 21.64 -31.21 12.42
CA SER A 323 22.37 -32.04 13.39
C SER A 323 22.46 -31.40 14.78
N THR A 324 22.60 -30.08 14.86
CA THR A 324 22.69 -29.35 16.14
C THR A 324 21.34 -29.26 16.85
N TYR A 325 20.24 -29.12 16.10
CA TYR A 325 18.91 -28.89 16.64
C TYR A 325 17.94 -30.08 16.40
N GLN A 326 18.47 -31.26 16.11
CA GLN A 326 17.70 -32.46 15.76
C GLN A 326 16.59 -32.78 16.78
N GLU A 327 16.91 -32.71 18.07
CA GLU A 327 15.97 -33.01 19.16
C GLU A 327 14.76 -32.05 19.20
N TYR A 328 14.90 -30.82 18.69
CA TYR A 328 13.83 -29.83 18.63
C TYR A 328 12.95 -30.02 17.38
N LEU A 329 13.57 -30.35 16.24
CA LEU A 329 12.86 -30.57 14.97
C LEU A 329 11.97 -31.82 15.01
N GLU A 330 12.40 -32.86 15.72
CA GLU A 330 11.62 -34.09 15.90
C GLU A 330 10.38 -33.88 16.79
N ALA A 331 10.40 -32.89 17.68
CA ALA A 331 9.27 -32.55 18.56
C ALA A 331 8.19 -31.71 17.85
N GLU A 332 8.57 -30.95 16.82
CA GLU A 332 7.71 -29.97 16.15
C GLU A 332 6.96 -30.55 14.93
N GLY A 333 7.24 -31.81 14.55
CA GLY A 333 6.50 -32.50 13.50
C GLY A 333 6.47 -31.69 12.20
N VAL A 334 7.63 -31.18 11.77
CA VAL A 334 7.78 -30.28 10.63
C VAL A 334 7.33 -31.00 9.35
N ILE A 335 6.07 -30.81 9.00
CA ILE A 335 5.60 -31.01 7.64
C ILE A 335 6.11 -29.78 6.88
N GLU A 336 7.03 -29.97 5.93
CA GLU A 336 7.38 -28.96 4.92
C GLU A 336 6.17 -28.77 3.97
N GLU A 337 5.02 -28.37 4.51
CA GLU A 337 3.96 -27.78 3.72
C GLU A 337 4.46 -26.39 3.36
N GLU A 338 4.85 -26.22 2.09
CA GLU A 338 5.23 -24.94 1.52
C GLU A 338 3.99 -24.03 1.60
N ILE A 339 3.87 -23.29 2.70
CA ILE A 339 2.72 -22.42 2.94
C ILE A 339 2.65 -21.45 1.75
N PRO A 340 1.51 -21.36 1.05
CA PRO A 340 1.36 -20.45 -0.05
C PRO A 340 1.63 -19.03 0.45
N ARG A 341 2.66 -18.38 -0.09
CA ARG A 341 3.03 -17.03 0.32
C ARG A 341 1.92 -16.07 -0.09
N TYR A 342 1.19 -15.59 0.90
CA TYR A 342 0.25 -14.50 0.73
C TYR A 342 1.02 -13.22 0.37
N ALA A 343 0.42 -12.35 -0.44
CA ALA A 343 0.95 -11.03 -0.69
C ALA A 343 -0.06 -9.99 -0.24
N THR A 344 0.43 -8.87 0.25
CA THR A 344 -0.39 -7.66 0.43
C THR A 344 0.19 -6.58 -0.45
N PHE A 345 -0.69 -5.88 -1.16
CA PHE A 345 -0.27 -4.87 -2.13
C PHE A 345 -1.13 -3.61 -2.07
N HIS A 346 -0.54 -2.48 -2.44
CA HIS A 346 -1.17 -1.17 -2.37
C HIS A 346 -0.89 -0.37 -3.65
N PHE A 347 -1.91 0.29 -4.18
CA PHE A 347 -1.71 1.31 -5.22
C PHE A 347 -1.15 2.60 -4.61
N LEU A 348 -0.10 3.14 -5.24
CA LEU A 348 0.65 4.27 -4.75
C LEU A 348 0.56 5.45 -5.71
N LEU A 349 0.12 6.59 -5.17
CA LEU A 349 0.13 7.88 -5.87
C LEU A 349 1.56 8.41 -6.08
N PRO A 350 1.74 9.35 -7.03
CA PRO A 350 2.99 10.07 -7.26
C PRO A 350 3.68 10.52 -5.96
N SER A 351 4.96 10.20 -5.82
CA SER A 351 5.78 10.60 -4.67
C SER A 351 7.25 10.66 -5.08
N GLN A 352 8.09 11.35 -4.29
CA GLN A 352 9.53 11.46 -4.58
C GLN A 352 10.24 10.10 -4.64
N ILE A 353 9.69 9.09 -3.97
CA ILE A 353 10.23 7.72 -4.03
C ILE A 353 9.99 7.09 -5.40
N LEU A 354 8.83 7.31 -6.00
CA LEU A 354 8.40 6.64 -7.23
C LEU A 354 8.63 7.47 -8.50
N MET A 355 9.01 8.74 -8.37
CA MET A 355 9.15 9.65 -9.50
C MET A 355 10.52 10.31 -9.52
N GLU A 356 11.10 10.36 -10.71
CA GLU A 356 12.15 11.31 -11.03
C GLU A 356 11.57 12.73 -11.18
N PRO A 357 12.33 13.79 -10.85
CA PRO A 357 11.85 15.18 -10.83
C PRO A 357 11.24 15.72 -12.13
N GLU A 358 11.46 15.06 -13.27
CA GLU A 358 11.08 15.55 -14.61
C GLU A 358 9.77 14.96 -15.15
N MET A 359 9.17 13.98 -14.47
CA MET A 359 8.04 13.22 -15.01
C MET A 359 6.70 13.87 -14.63
N GLN A 360 5.95 14.38 -15.62
CA GLN A 360 4.60 14.93 -15.41
C GLN A 360 3.57 13.80 -15.34
N VAL A 361 2.94 13.59 -14.17
CA VAL A 361 1.80 12.67 -14.01
C VAL A 361 0.68 13.35 -13.24
N GLN A 362 -0.56 12.95 -13.53
CA GLN A 362 -1.72 13.45 -12.80
C GLN A 362 -1.69 12.98 -11.34
N PRO A 363 -1.94 13.87 -10.37
CA PRO A 363 -1.73 13.60 -8.94
C PRO A 363 -2.65 12.49 -8.39
N ASP A 364 -3.82 12.29 -9.00
CA ASP A 364 -4.85 11.36 -8.50
C ASP A 364 -4.75 9.96 -9.12
N ILE A 365 -3.85 9.76 -10.09
CA ILE A 365 -3.67 8.47 -10.77
C ILE A 365 -2.48 7.74 -10.13
N PRO A 366 -2.63 6.46 -9.71
CA PRO A 366 -1.51 5.68 -9.22
C PRO A 366 -0.38 5.56 -10.25
N VAL A 367 0.87 5.71 -9.80
CA VAL A 367 2.07 5.55 -10.65
C VAL A 367 2.78 4.23 -10.43
N GLY A 368 2.48 3.55 -9.33
CA GLY A 368 3.14 2.31 -8.93
C GLY A 368 2.32 1.51 -7.95
N ILE A 369 2.76 0.29 -7.70
CA ILE A 369 2.27 -0.58 -6.64
C ILE A 369 3.40 -0.87 -5.66
N GLY A 370 3.06 -1.00 -4.38
CA GLY A 370 3.94 -1.52 -3.35
C GLY A 370 3.45 -2.90 -2.91
N VAL A 371 4.32 -3.89 -2.86
CA VAL A 371 3.99 -5.28 -2.57
C VAL A 371 4.96 -5.82 -1.52
N HIS A 372 4.43 -6.52 -0.52
CA HIS A 372 5.24 -7.44 0.27
C HIS A 372 4.60 -8.83 0.26
N TRP A 373 5.47 -9.82 0.36
CA TRP A 373 5.09 -11.22 0.45
C TRP A 373 5.30 -11.70 1.87
N ASP A 374 4.43 -12.58 2.33
CA ASP A 374 4.50 -13.15 3.66
C ASP A 374 5.86 -13.84 3.90
N GLY A 375 6.38 -13.70 5.12
CA GLY A 375 7.71 -14.15 5.52
C GLY A 375 8.89 -13.42 4.84
N ASN A 376 8.66 -12.38 4.03
CA ASN A 376 9.75 -11.61 3.41
C ASN A 376 10.03 -10.30 4.15
N HIS A 377 11.31 -9.95 4.17
CA HIS A 377 11.82 -8.70 4.74
C HIS A 377 11.67 -7.50 3.80
N ASN A 378 11.37 -7.74 2.52
CA ASN A 378 11.46 -6.74 1.48
C ASN A 378 10.06 -6.21 1.10
N PHE A 379 9.92 -4.89 1.10
CA PHE A 379 8.80 -4.20 0.48
C PHE A 379 9.22 -3.75 -0.93
N CYS A 380 8.59 -4.30 -1.97
CA CYS A 380 8.96 -4.10 -3.36
C CYS A 380 8.02 -3.10 -4.04
N PHE A 381 8.58 -2.17 -4.81
CA PHE A 381 7.83 -1.23 -5.63
C PHE A 381 7.92 -1.59 -7.11
N TYR A 382 6.79 -1.49 -7.81
CA TYR A 382 6.71 -1.69 -9.25
C TYR A 382 5.98 -0.49 -9.89
N LEU A 383 6.57 0.12 -10.90
CA LEU A 383 6.00 1.25 -11.64
C LEU A 383 5.01 0.77 -12.69
N LEU A 384 3.85 1.43 -12.76
CA LEU A 384 2.78 1.11 -13.70
C LEU A 384 3.03 1.65 -15.12
N ASN A 385 3.92 2.64 -15.26
CA ASN A 385 4.24 3.28 -16.54
C ASN A 385 5.31 2.54 -17.37
N ARG A 386 5.68 1.29 -17.00
CA ARG A 386 6.66 0.52 -17.77
C ARG A 386 6.07 0.15 -19.13
N SER A 387 6.77 0.49 -20.22
CA SER A 387 6.43 -0.03 -21.55
C SER A 387 6.70 -1.54 -21.54
N LEU A 388 5.68 -2.36 -21.85
CA LEU A 388 5.77 -3.82 -21.95
C LEU A 388 6.74 -4.23 -23.09
N LYS A 389 8.04 -4.15 -22.83
CA LYS A 389 9.12 -4.61 -23.73
C LYS A 389 10.02 -5.65 -23.07
N GLU A 390 9.71 -6.05 -21.84
CA GLU A 390 10.35 -7.20 -21.20
C GLU A 390 9.55 -8.47 -21.55
N LYS A 391 10.28 -9.52 -21.95
CA LYS A 391 9.71 -10.76 -22.48
C LYS A 391 8.78 -11.40 -21.44
N GLU A 392 7.67 -11.99 -21.90
CA GLU A 392 6.62 -12.66 -21.11
C GLU A 392 7.11 -13.76 -20.13
N ASP A 393 8.39 -14.16 -20.19
CA ASP A 393 8.97 -15.25 -19.39
C ASP A 393 10.01 -14.82 -18.34
N SER A 394 10.38 -13.53 -18.25
CA SER A 394 11.28 -13.06 -17.18
C SER A 394 10.49 -12.56 -15.98
N ASP A 395 10.72 -13.16 -14.80
CA ASP A 395 10.13 -12.69 -13.55
C ASP A 395 10.41 -11.18 -13.38
N LEU A 396 9.35 -10.39 -13.25
CA LEU A 396 9.44 -8.93 -13.23
C LEU A 396 10.28 -8.47 -12.03
N LYS A 397 11.38 -7.76 -12.31
CA LYS A 397 12.22 -7.18 -11.26
C LYS A 397 11.56 -5.91 -10.71
N PRO A 398 11.54 -5.73 -9.38
CA PRO A 398 11.03 -4.50 -8.77
C PRO A 398 11.87 -3.30 -9.19
N ASP A 399 11.23 -2.13 -9.30
CA ASP A 399 11.89 -0.85 -9.50
C ASP A 399 12.59 -0.39 -8.23
N ILE A 400 12.04 -0.64 -7.04
CA ILE A 400 12.68 -0.24 -5.79
C ILE A 400 12.45 -1.34 -4.76
N VAL A 401 13.46 -1.66 -3.97
CA VAL A 401 13.35 -2.61 -2.87
C VAL A 401 13.66 -1.90 -1.56
N TRP A 402 12.72 -1.97 -0.62
CA TRP A 402 12.92 -1.49 0.74
C TRP A 402 13.13 -2.67 1.69
N PRO A 403 14.38 -2.88 2.18
CA PRO A 403 14.63 -3.91 3.18
C PRO A 403 14.16 -3.47 4.57
N CYS A 404 13.51 -4.38 5.29
CA CYS A 404 13.12 -4.24 6.68
C CYS A 404 13.95 -5.17 7.57
N ALA A 405 14.13 -4.78 8.84
CA ALA A 405 14.94 -5.55 9.79
C ALA A 405 14.30 -6.92 10.15
N ALA A 406 12.97 -6.98 10.14
CA ALA A 406 12.19 -8.19 10.37
C ALA A 406 11.25 -8.46 9.17
N PRO A 407 10.74 -9.69 9.00
CA PRO A 407 9.71 -9.98 8.01
C PRO A 407 8.49 -9.07 8.21
N ILE A 408 7.89 -8.63 7.11
CA ILE A 408 6.78 -7.68 7.14
C ILE A 408 5.49 -8.44 7.44
N ALA A 409 4.95 -8.24 8.64
CA ALA A 409 3.71 -8.85 9.09
C ALA A 409 2.47 -8.16 8.50
N CYS A 410 2.47 -6.83 8.42
CA CYS A 410 1.40 -6.09 7.75
C CYS A 410 1.87 -4.73 7.25
N SER A 411 1.12 -4.19 6.28
CA SER A 411 1.35 -2.86 5.71
C SER A 411 0.05 -2.11 5.53
N ALA A 412 0.13 -0.77 5.59
CA ALA A 412 -1.01 0.10 5.34
C ALA A 412 -0.57 1.39 4.66
N VAL A 413 -1.45 1.94 3.83
CA VAL A 413 -1.24 3.24 3.17
C VAL A 413 -2.33 4.21 3.63
N SER A 414 -1.91 5.43 3.97
CA SER A 414 -2.84 6.49 4.39
C SER A 414 -3.84 6.87 3.31
N SER A 415 -4.93 7.51 3.72
CA SER A 415 -5.97 7.95 2.80
C SER A 415 -5.54 9.05 1.82
N CYS A 416 -4.45 9.77 2.09
CA CYS A 416 -3.87 10.71 1.14
C CYS A 416 -2.74 10.07 0.31
N SER A 417 -2.53 8.76 0.46
CA SER A 417 -1.42 8.00 -0.12
C SER A 417 -0.03 8.56 0.19
N ARG A 418 0.11 9.47 1.17
CA ARG A 418 1.38 10.09 1.57
C ARG A 418 2.17 9.21 2.53
N TYR A 419 1.50 8.68 3.54
CA TYR A 419 2.13 7.86 4.57
C TYR A 419 2.00 6.37 4.24
N LEU A 420 3.10 5.64 4.45
CA LEU A 420 3.18 4.18 4.39
C LEU A 420 3.60 3.68 5.77
N ALA A 421 2.83 2.78 6.35
CA ALA A 421 3.19 2.10 7.59
C ALA A 421 3.55 0.64 7.29
N LEU A 422 4.67 0.19 7.82
CA LEU A 422 5.14 -1.20 7.78
C LEU A 422 5.30 -1.69 9.21
N ALA A 423 4.69 -2.83 9.53
CA ALA A 423 4.92 -3.52 10.80
C ALA A 423 5.71 -4.80 10.55
N GLY A 424 6.79 -4.98 11.29
CA GLY A 424 7.55 -6.22 11.33
C GLY A 424 6.93 -7.22 12.30
N GLU A 425 7.28 -8.50 12.13
CA GLU A 425 6.98 -9.57 13.09
C GLU A 425 7.63 -9.35 14.46
N ASP A 426 8.70 -8.56 14.52
CA ASP A 426 9.36 -8.10 15.74
C ASP A 426 8.59 -7.03 16.52
N ALA A 427 7.33 -6.77 16.14
CA ALA A 427 6.46 -5.74 16.68
C ALA A 427 7.00 -4.30 16.51
N THR A 428 7.93 -4.08 15.57
CA THR A 428 8.41 -2.76 15.19
C THR A 428 7.51 -2.17 14.09
N ILE A 429 6.96 -0.98 14.35
CA ILE A 429 6.18 -0.21 13.38
C ILE A 429 7.04 0.93 12.85
N THR A 430 7.20 0.99 11.53
CA THR A 430 7.85 2.10 10.84
C THR A 430 6.85 2.86 9.99
N ILE A 431 6.77 4.18 10.17
CA ILE A 431 5.94 5.08 9.38
C ILE A 431 6.84 5.93 8.49
N TRP A 432 6.59 5.91 7.19
CA TRP A 432 7.32 6.65 6.17
C TRP A 432 6.47 7.80 5.61
N ASP A 433 7.09 8.96 5.41
CA ASP A 433 6.53 10.00 4.54
C ASP A 433 7.06 9.77 3.13
N LYS A 434 6.22 9.22 2.25
CA LYS A 434 6.63 8.94 0.88
C LYS A 434 6.89 10.20 0.06
N HIS A 435 6.25 11.31 0.41
CA HIS A 435 6.45 12.57 -0.28
C HIS A 435 7.83 13.15 0.02
N LEU A 436 8.34 12.98 1.24
CA LEU A 436 9.63 13.49 1.64
C LEU A 436 10.76 12.44 1.58
N GLY A 437 10.42 11.17 1.41
CA GLY A 437 11.38 10.08 1.23
C GLY A 437 12.10 9.62 2.50
N TYR A 438 11.61 9.96 3.69
CA TYR A 438 12.27 9.62 4.96
C TYR A 438 11.32 9.02 6.01
N PRO A 439 11.84 8.25 6.99
CA PRO A 439 11.02 7.64 8.01
C PRO A 439 10.62 8.72 9.03
N LEU A 440 9.33 8.87 9.29
CA LEU A 440 8.79 9.81 10.28
C LEU A 440 8.98 9.28 11.70
N SER A 441 8.73 7.98 11.89
CA SER A 441 8.78 7.36 13.21
C SER A 441 9.04 5.87 13.09
N VAL A 442 9.83 5.36 14.02
CA VAL A 442 10.02 3.93 14.27
C VAL A 442 9.62 3.69 15.73
N THR A 443 8.66 2.80 15.96
CA THR A 443 8.15 2.51 17.30
C THR A 443 8.11 1.01 17.49
N ALA A 444 8.87 0.51 18.46
CA ALA A 444 8.76 -0.88 18.89
C ALA A 444 7.68 -1.00 19.97
N ILE A 445 6.78 -1.97 19.81
CA ILE A 445 5.85 -2.34 20.88
C ILE A 445 6.63 -3.25 21.83
N LEU A 446 6.84 -2.79 23.07
CA LEU A 446 7.70 -3.46 24.07
C LEU A 446 7.11 -4.77 24.62
N GLU A 447 5.94 -5.18 24.18
CA GLU A 447 5.27 -6.41 24.61
C GLU A 447 5.27 -7.42 23.46
N GLU A 448 5.39 -8.72 23.76
CA GLU A 448 5.30 -9.84 22.81
C GLU A 448 3.90 -9.90 22.16
N ARG A 449 3.61 -8.95 21.26
CA ARG A 449 2.33 -8.78 20.60
C ARG A 449 2.53 -8.82 19.10
N PHE A 450 1.72 -9.64 18.44
CA PHE A 450 1.65 -9.69 17.00
C PHE A 450 0.77 -8.57 16.46
N ILE A 451 1.29 -7.82 15.49
CA ILE A 451 0.55 -6.74 14.83
C ILE A 451 -0.21 -7.34 13.65
N ARG A 452 -1.54 -7.46 13.79
CA ARG A 452 -2.39 -8.05 12.76
C ARG A 452 -2.78 -7.07 11.65
N SER A 453 -2.93 -5.79 11.97
CA SER A 453 -3.47 -4.78 11.06
C SER A 453 -3.10 -3.37 11.50
N ILE A 454 -2.85 -2.48 10.54
CA ILE A 454 -2.63 -1.05 10.76
C ILE A 454 -3.70 -0.26 10.01
N HIS A 455 -4.28 0.74 10.67
CA HIS A 455 -5.27 1.62 10.07
C HIS A 455 -4.86 3.08 10.25
N PHE A 456 -4.88 3.84 9.15
CA PHE A 456 -4.85 5.30 9.21
C PHE A 456 -6.28 5.80 9.41
N LEU A 457 -6.49 6.58 10.47
CA LEU A 457 -7.78 7.18 10.83
C LEU A 457 -7.91 8.60 10.27
#